data_AF-A0A1S3HAQ2-F1
#
_entry.id   AF-A0A1S3HAQ2-F1
#
_cell.length_a   1.000
_cell.length_b   1.000
_cell.length_c   1.000
_cell.angle_alpha   90.00
_cell.angle_beta   90.00
_cell.angle_gamma   90.00
#
_symmetry.space_group_name_H-M   'P 1'
#
loop_
_entity.id
_entity.type
_entity.pdbx_description
1 polymer ?
#
loop_
_entity_poly.entity_id
_entity_poly.type
_entity_poly.pdbx_seq_one_letter_code
_entity_poly.pdbx_strand_id
1 'polypeptide(L)'
;MTLVSVAQRERDNPLCRCQPGFVGSDCSIVATCFNVSDCSGHGVCVDFDVCKCDSGWAGPNCTEFSCERLAACSGHSQCKGYDVCSCDNGWQGDSCALPDCSSNNDCSLHGVCTSPHTCTCYDGYHGENCTAMKNCTSLNGCNDHGVCAAFEGNDTFI
;
A
#
# COMPACT_ATOMS: atom_id res chain seq x y z
N MET A 1 56.18 -7.90 -31.32
CA MET A 1 55.75 -8.85 -30.28
C MET A 1 54.92 -8.09 -29.27
N THR A 2 53.60 -8.14 -29.37
CA THR A 2 52.72 -7.87 -28.24
C THR A 2 51.48 -8.73 -28.43
N LEU A 3 51.19 -9.51 -27.40
CA LEU A 3 50.31 -10.67 -27.40
C LEU A 3 48.85 -10.27 -27.69
N VAL A 4 48.21 -11.02 -28.58
CA VAL A 4 46.75 -11.05 -28.71
C VAL A 4 46.23 -11.70 -27.43
N SER A 5 45.69 -10.92 -26.50
CA SER A 5 44.94 -11.45 -25.37
C SER A 5 43.62 -12.01 -25.89
N VAL A 6 43.63 -13.31 -26.19
CA VAL A 6 42.41 -14.11 -26.30
C VAL A 6 41.78 -14.13 -24.91
N ALA A 7 40.97 -13.12 -24.60
CA ALA A 7 39.98 -13.22 -23.55
C ALA A 7 39.00 -14.29 -24.01
N GLN A 8 39.08 -15.42 -23.33
CA GLN A 8 38.42 -16.66 -23.67
C GLN A 8 36.91 -16.40 -23.76
N ARG A 9 36.30 -16.92 -24.85
CA ARG A 9 34.85 -17.12 -24.92
C ARG A 9 34.39 -17.79 -23.63
N GLU A 10 33.66 -17.08 -22.78
CA GLU A 10 32.89 -17.73 -21.74
C GLU A 10 31.86 -18.62 -22.44
N ARG A 11 31.84 -19.89 -22.04
CA ARG A 11 31.03 -20.94 -22.65
C ARG A 11 29.55 -20.56 -22.60
N ASP A 12 28.89 -20.51 -23.75
CA ASP A 12 27.46 -20.81 -23.85
C ASP A 12 27.27 -22.27 -23.43
N ASN A 13 27.33 -22.56 -22.13
CA ASN A 13 26.94 -23.86 -21.62
C ASN A 13 25.43 -23.98 -21.84
N PRO A 14 24.92 -25.00 -22.55
CA PRO A 14 23.49 -25.11 -22.78
C PRO A 14 22.78 -25.25 -21.43
N LEU A 15 21.98 -24.25 -21.07
CA LEU A 15 21.15 -24.23 -19.86
C LEU A 15 19.72 -24.61 -20.25
N CYS A 16 19.17 -25.65 -19.63
CA CYS A 16 17.77 -26.01 -19.78
C CYS A 16 16.89 -25.01 -19.02
N ARG A 17 15.85 -24.47 -19.67
CA ARG A 17 14.80 -23.69 -19.03
C ARG A 17 13.59 -24.58 -18.80
N CYS A 18 13.37 -24.97 -17.56
CA CYS A 18 12.31 -25.92 -17.22
C CYS A 18 10.92 -25.31 -17.32
N GLN A 19 9.94 -26.17 -17.63
CA GLN A 19 8.54 -25.83 -17.49
C GLN A 19 8.17 -25.78 -15.99
N PRO A 20 7.13 -25.03 -15.60
CA PRO A 20 6.65 -25.03 -14.21
C PRO A 20 6.39 -26.47 -13.72
N GLY A 21 6.84 -26.77 -12.50
CA GLY A 21 6.76 -28.13 -11.93
C GLY A 21 7.97 -29.02 -12.17
N PHE A 22 8.96 -28.58 -12.96
CA PHE A 22 10.17 -29.36 -13.26
C PHE A 22 11.43 -28.58 -12.88
N VAL A 23 12.41 -29.28 -12.31
CA VAL A 23 13.68 -28.73 -11.82
C VAL A 23 14.87 -29.63 -12.21
N GLY A 24 16.09 -29.17 -11.89
CA GLY A 24 17.34 -29.84 -12.23
C GLY A 24 17.99 -29.30 -13.52
N SER A 25 19.23 -29.71 -13.77
CA SER A 25 20.01 -29.22 -14.92
C SER A 25 19.45 -29.64 -16.29
N ASP A 26 18.61 -30.66 -16.31
CA ASP A 26 17.97 -31.24 -17.51
C ASP A 26 16.44 -31.31 -17.40
N CYS A 27 15.84 -30.70 -16.37
CA CYS A 27 14.40 -30.71 -16.11
C CYS A 27 13.77 -32.09 -15.91
N SER A 28 14.57 -33.11 -15.55
CA SER A 28 14.08 -34.48 -15.31
C SER A 28 13.42 -34.68 -13.94
N ILE A 29 13.59 -33.74 -13.01
CA ILE A 29 13.12 -33.84 -11.64
C ILE A 29 11.78 -33.12 -11.52
N VAL A 30 10.76 -33.81 -11.00
CA VAL A 30 9.46 -33.20 -10.67
C VAL A 30 9.58 -32.50 -9.32
N ALA A 31 9.27 -31.21 -9.27
CA ALA A 31 9.23 -30.44 -8.03
C ALA A 31 8.10 -30.96 -7.13
N THR A 32 8.38 -31.10 -5.83
CA THR A 32 7.42 -31.59 -4.84
C THR A 32 7.21 -30.54 -3.74
N CYS A 33 5.99 -30.44 -3.21
CA CYS A 33 5.59 -29.41 -2.22
C CYS A 33 5.01 -30.02 -0.94
N PHE A 34 5.51 -31.18 -0.52
CA PHE A 34 4.96 -31.90 0.62
C PHE A 34 5.00 -31.08 1.93
N ASN A 35 6.01 -30.22 2.12
CA ASN A 35 6.14 -29.42 3.34
C ASN A 35 5.29 -28.13 3.30
N VAL A 36 4.72 -27.78 2.14
CA VAL A 36 3.83 -26.62 1.95
C VAL A 36 2.44 -27.05 1.49
N SER A 37 2.02 -28.25 1.88
CA SER A 37 0.67 -28.78 1.65
C SER A 37 0.24 -28.75 0.18
N ASP A 38 1.17 -29.04 -0.73
CA ASP A 38 0.92 -29.01 -2.18
C ASP A 38 0.28 -27.70 -2.65
N CYS A 39 0.81 -26.58 -2.14
CA CYS A 39 0.33 -25.23 -2.42
C CYS A 39 -1.17 -25.05 -2.11
N SER A 40 -1.69 -25.85 -1.18
CA SER A 40 -3.09 -25.87 -0.73
C SER A 40 -4.13 -26.02 -1.86
N GLY A 41 -3.72 -26.54 -3.02
CA GLY A 41 -4.59 -26.60 -4.21
C GLY A 41 -4.86 -25.24 -4.88
N HIS A 42 -4.12 -24.20 -4.52
CA HIS A 42 -4.26 -22.83 -5.01
C HIS A 42 -2.97 -22.32 -5.67
N GLY A 43 -2.20 -23.22 -6.25
CA GLY A 43 -0.97 -22.89 -6.94
C GLY A 43 -0.26 -24.11 -7.50
N VAL A 44 0.94 -23.87 -8.03
CA VAL A 44 1.81 -24.89 -8.60
C VAL A 44 3.19 -24.85 -7.96
N CYS A 45 3.78 -26.04 -7.78
CA CYS A 45 5.18 -26.15 -7.38
C CYS A 45 6.09 -25.63 -8.49
N VAL A 46 6.95 -24.68 -8.19
CA VAL A 46 7.97 -24.19 -9.13
C VAL A 46 9.38 -24.60 -8.72
N ASP A 47 9.56 -24.97 -7.46
CA ASP A 47 10.75 -25.62 -6.91
C ASP A 47 10.34 -26.48 -5.70
N PHE A 48 11.29 -27.18 -5.08
CA PHE A 48 11.05 -27.94 -3.86
C PHE A 48 10.50 -27.05 -2.75
N ASP A 49 9.27 -27.36 -2.32
CA ASP A 49 8.53 -26.60 -1.30
C ASP A 49 8.37 -25.10 -1.62
N VAL A 50 8.46 -24.72 -2.91
CA VAL A 50 8.24 -23.35 -3.38
C VAL A 50 7.01 -23.30 -4.27
N CYS A 51 6.00 -22.58 -3.80
CA CYS A 51 4.74 -22.39 -4.48
C CYS A 51 4.72 -21.11 -5.33
N LYS A 52 4.17 -21.23 -6.53
CA LYS A 52 3.62 -20.11 -7.29
C LYS A 52 2.10 -20.16 -7.18
N CYS A 53 1.52 -19.20 -6.47
CA CYS A 53 0.09 -19.15 -6.24
C CYS A 53 -0.70 -18.73 -7.48
N ASP A 54 -1.94 -19.22 -7.57
CA ASP A 54 -2.92 -18.80 -8.56
C ASP A 54 -3.39 -17.36 -8.29
N SER A 55 -4.00 -16.74 -9.31
CA SER A 55 -4.57 -15.40 -9.16
C SER A 55 -5.57 -15.36 -8.01
N GLY A 56 -5.33 -14.44 -7.08
CA GLY A 56 -6.14 -14.25 -5.89
C GLY A 56 -5.66 -14.96 -4.63
N TRP A 57 -4.57 -15.72 -4.73
CA TRP A 57 -3.91 -16.37 -3.59
C TRP A 57 -2.49 -15.86 -3.38
N ALA A 58 -2.04 -15.93 -2.14
CA ALA A 58 -0.76 -15.44 -1.67
C ALA A 58 -0.25 -16.28 -0.48
N GLY A 59 0.94 -15.92 0.01
CA GLY A 59 1.60 -16.61 1.09
C GLY A 59 2.43 -17.82 0.62
N PRO A 60 3.26 -18.39 1.49
CA PRO A 60 4.24 -19.42 1.14
C PRO A 60 3.63 -20.75 0.70
N ASN A 61 2.38 -21.03 1.09
CA ASN A 61 1.63 -22.24 0.74
C ASN A 61 0.29 -21.93 0.06
N CYS A 62 0.09 -20.70 -0.42
CA CYS A 62 -1.13 -20.26 -1.10
C CYS A 62 -2.42 -20.40 -0.26
N THR A 63 -2.35 -20.20 1.05
CA THR A 63 -3.53 -20.20 1.94
C THR A 63 -4.10 -18.81 2.20
N GLU A 64 -3.35 -17.76 1.88
CA GLU A 64 -3.77 -16.38 2.11
C GLU A 64 -4.42 -15.81 0.86
N PHE A 65 -5.41 -14.94 1.02
CA PHE A 65 -5.96 -14.19 -0.10
C PHE A 65 -4.99 -13.09 -0.53
N SER A 66 -4.84 -12.91 -1.84
CA SER A 66 -4.11 -11.76 -2.38
C SER A 66 -4.97 -10.50 -2.30
N CYS A 67 -4.38 -9.39 -1.83
CA CYS A 67 -4.90 -8.03 -2.02
C CYS A 67 -3.84 -7.12 -2.63
N GLU A 68 -3.00 -7.64 -3.53
CA GLU A 68 -1.92 -6.87 -4.18
C GLU A 68 -2.46 -5.60 -4.84
N ARG A 69 -3.65 -5.67 -5.45
CA ARG A 69 -4.29 -4.54 -6.13
C ARG A 69 -4.79 -3.47 -5.17
N LEU A 70 -4.97 -3.81 -3.90
CA LEU A 70 -5.33 -2.90 -2.81
C LEU A 70 -4.14 -2.60 -1.88
N ALA A 71 -2.91 -2.76 -2.40
CA ALA A 71 -1.67 -2.50 -1.66
C ALA A 71 -1.61 -3.22 -0.30
N ALA A 72 -2.05 -4.49 -0.28
CA ALA A 72 -2.13 -5.30 0.95
C ALA A 72 -2.90 -4.59 2.08
N CYS A 73 -4.03 -3.98 1.73
CA CYS A 73 -4.89 -3.24 2.65
C CYS A 73 -4.16 -2.12 3.41
N SER A 74 -3.15 -1.53 2.77
CA SER A 74 -2.32 -0.42 3.28
C SER A 74 -1.67 -0.70 4.63
N GLY A 75 -1.57 -1.96 5.05
CA GLY A 75 -1.07 -2.34 6.38
C GLY A 75 -2.04 -2.04 7.54
N HIS A 76 -3.28 -1.64 7.25
CA HIS A 76 -4.31 -1.29 8.24
C HIS A 76 -5.45 -2.31 8.29
N SER A 77 -5.21 -3.55 7.81
CA SER A 77 -6.06 -4.72 8.05
C SER A 77 -5.50 -5.99 7.41
N GLN A 78 -6.19 -7.11 7.63
CA GLN A 78 -5.99 -8.36 6.90
C GLN A 78 -6.90 -8.48 5.67
N CYS A 79 -6.37 -9.11 4.62
CA CYS A 79 -7.15 -9.63 3.50
C CYS A 79 -8.16 -10.67 3.96
N LYS A 80 -9.44 -10.45 3.69
CA LYS A 80 -10.52 -11.41 4.00
C LYS A 80 -11.06 -12.13 2.76
N GLY A 81 -10.65 -11.69 1.57
CA GLY A 81 -10.98 -12.28 0.28
C GLY A 81 -10.07 -11.71 -0.80
N TYR A 82 -10.19 -12.21 -2.03
CA TYR A 82 -9.42 -11.70 -3.16
C TYR A 82 -9.75 -10.22 -3.40
N ASP A 83 -8.78 -9.34 -3.19
CA ASP A 83 -8.95 -7.88 -3.22
C ASP A 83 -10.13 -7.40 -2.34
N VAL A 84 -10.28 -7.99 -1.16
CA VAL A 84 -11.27 -7.55 -0.16
C VAL A 84 -10.58 -7.32 1.18
N CYS A 85 -10.55 -6.06 1.60
CA CYS A 85 -10.01 -5.62 2.88
C CYS A 85 -11.12 -5.45 3.93
N SER A 86 -10.77 -5.70 5.19
CA SER A 86 -11.65 -5.47 6.34
C SER A 86 -10.96 -4.51 7.28
N CYS A 87 -11.14 -3.21 7.07
CA CYS A 87 -10.35 -2.16 7.72
C CYS A 87 -10.37 -2.21 9.24
N ASP A 88 -9.21 -1.93 9.84
CA ASP A 88 -9.08 -1.71 11.28
C ASP A 88 -9.91 -0.49 11.70
N ASN A 89 -10.24 -0.42 12.99
CA ASN A 89 -10.99 0.70 13.53
C ASN A 89 -10.28 2.03 13.23
N GLY A 90 -11.03 2.99 12.68
CA GLY A 90 -10.49 4.29 12.31
C GLY A 90 -9.91 4.37 10.89
N TRP A 91 -9.97 3.30 10.10
CA TRP A 91 -9.59 3.29 8.68
C TRP A 91 -10.77 2.88 7.80
N GLN A 92 -10.78 3.38 6.56
CA GLN A 92 -11.87 3.19 5.60
C GLN A 92 -11.39 3.22 4.14
N GLY A 93 -12.34 3.04 3.23
CA GLY A 93 -12.10 2.88 1.80
C GLY A 93 -11.69 1.45 1.44
N ASP A 94 -11.76 1.12 0.15
CA ASP A 94 -11.56 -0.26 -0.33
C ASP A 94 -10.20 -0.85 0.06
N SER A 95 -9.15 -0.02 0.09
CA SER A 95 -7.79 -0.42 0.47
C SER A 95 -7.42 -0.09 1.91
N CYS A 96 -8.37 0.41 2.73
CA CYS A 96 -8.12 0.89 4.09
C CYS A 96 -7.03 1.97 4.19
N ALA A 97 -6.81 2.71 3.10
CA ALA A 97 -5.80 3.77 3.03
C ALA A 97 -6.28 5.10 3.61
N LEU A 98 -7.60 5.27 3.77
CA LEU A 98 -8.19 6.53 4.19
C LEU A 98 -8.46 6.49 5.69
N PRO A 99 -7.97 7.47 6.48
CA PRO A 99 -8.38 7.58 7.87
C PRO A 99 -9.86 7.98 7.99
N ASP A 100 -10.51 7.51 9.03
CA ASP A 100 -11.88 7.88 9.41
C ASP A 100 -11.83 8.96 10.50
N CYS A 101 -12.42 10.11 10.18
CA CYS A 101 -12.58 11.25 11.09
C CYS A 101 -14.04 11.59 11.35
N SER A 102 -14.98 10.67 11.09
CA SER A 102 -16.41 10.86 11.35
C SER A 102 -16.70 11.22 12.82
N SER A 103 -15.89 10.71 13.75
CA SER A 103 -15.95 11.08 15.17
C SER A 103 -15.67 12.56 15.44
N ASN A 104 -14.87 13.20 14.58
CA ASN A 104 -14.50 14.60 14.65
C ASN A 104 -15.21 15.41 13.56
N ASN A 105 -16.43 15.01 13.20
CA ASN A 105 -17.27 15.72 12.23
C ASN A 105 -16.55 15.95 10.89
N ASP A 106 -15.74 14.99 10.44
CA ASP A 106 -14.94 15.06 9.22
C ASP A 106 -14.12 16.36 9.12
N CYS A 107 -13.52 16.74 10.26
CA CYS A 107 -12.75 17.98 10.42
C CYS A 107 -13.53 19.24 10.04
N SER A 108 -14.87 19.19 10.14
CA SER A 108 -15.81 20.23 9.75
C SER A 108 -15.60 20.78 8.33
N LEU A 109 -14.95 20.00 7.44
CA LEU A 109 -14.47 20.45 6.13
C LEU A 109 -13.49 21.64 6.17
N HIS A 110 -12.99 21.99 7.36
CA HIS A 110 -12.03 23.07 7.62
C HIS A 110 -10.64 22.52 8.00
N GLY A 111 -10.37 21.29 7.62
CA GLY A 111 -9.09 20.63 7.84
C GLY A 111 -9.00 19.34 7.04
N VAL A 112 -7.89 18.64 7.23
CA VAL A 112 -7.61 17.35 6.62
C VAL A 112 -7.55 16.29 7.72
N CYS A 113 -8.22 15.17 7.48
CA CYS A 113 -8.07 13.96 8.30
C CYS A 113 -6.71 13.32 7.98
N THR A 114 -5.74 13.45 8.89
CA THR A 114 -4.35 12.99 8.65
C THR A 114 -4.05 11.64 9.30
N SER A 115 -4.81 11.28 10.32
CA SER A 115 -4.82 9.96 10.96
C SER A 115 -6.19 9.71 11.58
N PRO A 116 -6.51 8.47 11.98
CA PRO A 116 -7.80 8.17 12.59
C PRO A 116 -8.13 9.15 13.71
N HIS A 117 -9.34 9.71 13.67
CA HIS A 117 -9.83 10.66 14.67
C HIS A 117 -8.94 11.90 14.87
N THR A 118 -8.11 12.26 13.88
CA THR A 118 -7.13 13.36 14.00
C THR A 118 -7.26 14.31 12.82
N CYS A 119 -7.53 15.57 13.14
CA CYS A 119 -7.68 16.63 12.16
C CYS A 119 -6.48 17.57 12.20
N THR A 120 -5.96 17.90 11.02
CA THR A 120 -5.05 19.03 10.81
C THR A 120 -5.85 20.17 10.20
N CYS A 121 -6.11 21.21 10.98
CA CYS A 121 -6.95 22.33 10.53
C CYS A 121 -6.24 23.21 9.51
N TYR A 122 -7.02 23.73 8.56
CA TYR A 122 -6.57 24.79 7.66
C TYR A 122 -6.30 26.09 8.42
N ASP A 123 -5.58 27.00 7.77
CA ASP A 123 -5.34 28.32 8.32
C ASP A 123 -6.64 29.06 8.60
N GLY A 124 -6.69 29.75 9.74
CA GLY A 124 -7.91 30.37 10.24
C GLY A 124 -8.80 29.46 11.11
N TYR A 125 -8.54 28.14 11.19
CA TYR A 125 -9.29 27.23 12.06
C TYR A 125 -8.42 26.53 13.10
N HIS A 126 -9.04 26.07 14.19
CA HIS A 126 -8.40 25.32 15.27
C HIS A 126 -9.42 24.45 16.05
N GLY A 127 -8.92 23.69 17.03
CA GLY A 127 -9.70 22.71 17.79
C GLY A 127 -9.59 21.30 17.21
N GLU A 128 -10.11 20.30 17.93
CA GLU A 128 -9.96 18.88 17.58
C GLU A 128 -10.69 18.49 16.27
N ASN A 129 -11.72 19.24 15.91
CA ASN A 129 -12.57 19.01 14.74
C ASN A 129 -12.60 20.22 13.78
N CYS A 130 -11.71 21.19 13.98
CA CYS A 130 -11.60 22.40 13.16
C CYS A 130 -12.87 23.26 13.06
N THR A 131 -13.81 23.13 13.99
CA THR A 131 -15.01 23.98 14.02
C THR A 131 -14.70 25.40 14.48
N ALA A 132 -13.69 25.59 15.35
CA ALA A 132 -13.41 26.89 15.93
C ALA A 132 -12.56 27.73 14.96
N MET A 133 -13.00 28.97 14.67
CA MET A 133 -12.20 29.95 13.95
C MET A 133 -11.20 30.61 14.88
N LYS A 134 -9.95 30.77 14.41
CA LYS A 134 -8.91 31.53 15.11
C LYS A 134 -9.37 32.97 15.23
N ASN A 135 -9.41 33.50 16.43
CA ASN A 135 -9.75 34.89 16.66
C ASN A 135 -8.61 35.81 16.18
N CYS A 136 -8.94 36.87 15.45
CA CYS A 136 -7.98 37.89 15.03
C CYS A 136 -7.53 38.83 16.16
N THR A 137 -7.79 38.53 17.43
CA THR A 137 -7.29 39.32 18.57
C THR A 137 -5.76 39.37 18.57
N SER A 138 -5.10 38.27 18.18
CA SER A 138 -3.64 38.21 18.03
C SER A 138 -3.09 39.10 16.90
N LEU A 139 -3.96 39.54 15.99
CA LEU A 139 -3.67 40.45 14.87
C LEU A 139 -4.24 41.86 15.09
N ASN A 140 -4.58 42.21 16.34
CA ASN A 140 -5.21 43.48 16.72
C ASN A 140 -6.48 43.79 15.89
N GLY A 141 -7.31 42.78 15.60
CA GLY A 141 -8.54 42.99 14.83
C GLY A 141 -8.28 43.54 13.43
N CYS A 142 -7.16 43.16 12.80
CA CYS A 142 -6.71 43.69 11.52
C CYS A 142 -6.51 45.23 11.53
N ASN A 143 -6.20 45.81 12.70
CA ASN A 143 -6.02 47.25 12.94
C ASN A 143 -7.17 48.12 12.41
N ASP A 144 -8.41 47.61 12.42
CA ASP A 144 -9.59 48.28 11.83
C ASP A 144 -9.49 48.54 10.30
N HIS A 145 -8.47 47.98 9.64
CA HIS A 145 -8.18 48.17 8.22
C HIS A 145 -8.41 46.89 7.39
N GLY A 146 -8.94 45.84 7.98
CA GLY A 146 -9.20 44.57 7.29
C GLY A 146 -10.34 43.80 7.92
N VAL A 147 -10.74 42.73 7.24
CA VAL A 147 -11.76 41.80 7.72
C VAL A 147 -11.08 40.53 8.17
N CYS A 148 -11.44 40.08 9.38
CA CYS A 148 -11.04 38.76 9.86
C CYS A 148 -11.86 37.70 9.12
N ALA A 149 -11.21 36.94 8.25
CA ALA A 149 -11.83 35.86 7.48
C ALA A 149 -10.98 34.59 7.58
N ALA A 150 -11.63 33.43 7.49
CA ALA A 150 -10.92 32.18 7.24
C ALA A 150 -10.67 32.05 5.72
N PHE A 151 -9.56 31.41 5.34
CA PHE A 151 -9.29 31.14 3.93
C PHE A 151 -10.25 30.05 3.43
N GLU A 152 -11.34 30.45 2.78
CA GLU A 152 -12.04 29.55 1.86
C GLU A 152 -11.37 29.70 0.49
N GLY A 153 -10.98 28.58 -0.13
CA GLY A 153 -10.02 28.48 -1.24
C GLY A 153 -10.36 29.17 -2.57
N ASN A 154 -11.17 30.23 -2.57
CA ASN A 154 -11.46 31.08 -3.72
C ASN A 154 -11.29 32.60 -3.46
N ASP A 155 -10.87 33.01 -2.26
CA ASP A 155 -10.65 34.44 -2.01
C ASP A 155 -9.32 34.91 -2.60
N THR A 156 -9.42 35.40 -3.84
CA THR A 156 -8.42 36.31 -4.42
C THR A 156 -8.54 37.63 -3.67
N PHE A 157 -7.70 37.82 -2.66
CA PHE A 157 -7.49 39.12 -2.04
C PHE A 157 -6.91 40.07 -3.11
N ILE A 158 -7.75 40.98 -3.62
CA ILE A 158 -7.36 42.12 -4.46
C ILE A 158 -7.15 43.34 -3.56
#